data_AF-A0A9D6FAD6-F1
#
_entry.id   AF-A0A9D6FAD6-F1
#
_cell.length_a   1.000
_cell.length_b   1.000
_cell.length_c   1.000
_cell.angle_alpha   90.00
_cell.angle_beta   90.00
_cell.angle_gamma   90.00
#
_symmetry.space_group_name_H-M   'P 1'
#
loop_
_entity.id
_entity.type
_entity.pdbx_description
1 polymer ?
#
loop_
_entity_poly.entity_id
_entity_poly.type
_entity_poly.pdbx_seq_one_letter_code
_entity_poly.pdbx_strand_id
1 'polypeptide(L)'
;MLEQTIQRVGGMATMPTRVHTVGIAIETILPQVDRLYLYLDKYTELPATLPKNPKIVPLLPSEFGGLGGAGKILGTELHPEPCLYFCFDDDIAYPPNSYHGPPVKSAHADSSPFS
;
A
#
# COMPACT_ATOMS: atom_id res chain seq x y z
N MET A 1 5.48 3.54 -28.99
CA MET A 1 4.50 3.89 -27.93
C MET A 1 4.76 2.91 -26.80
N LEU A 2 5.33 3.34 -25.68
CA LEU A 2 5.54 2.44 -24.53
C LEU A 2 4.17 2.24 -23.87
N GLU A 3 3.73 0.99 -23.72
CA GLU A 3 2.56 0.69 -22.89
C GLU A 3 2.87 1.14 -21.47
N GLN A 4 2.19 2.17 -20.98
CA GLN A 4 2.30 2.54 -19.58
C GLN A 4 1.46 1.58 -18.75
N THR A 5 2.14 0.73 -17.98
CA THR A 5 1.52 -0.12 -16.97
C THR A 5 1.12 0.75 -15.77
N ILE A 6 -0.16 0.73 -15.40
CA ILE A 6 -0.64 1.42 -14.18
C ILE A 6 0.02 0.78 -12.94
N GLN A 7 0.47 1.63 -12.01
CA GLN A 7 1.15 1.17 -10.78
C GLN A 7 0.21 0.37 -9.88
N ARG A 8 0.77 -0.64 -9.19
CA ARG A 8 0.10 -1.41 -8.14
C ARG A 8 0.53 -0.88 -6.78
N VAL A 9 -0.40 -0.28 -6.07
CA VAL A 9 -0.14 0.36 -4.78
C VAL A 9 -0.88 -0.40 -3.68
N GLY A 10 -0.17 -0.74 -2.61
CA GLY A 10 -0.74 -1.38 -1.44
C GLY A 10 -0.97 -0.39 -0.31
N GLY A 11 -2.02 -0.64 0.46
CA GLY A 11 -2.26 -0.06 1.77
C GLY A 11 -2.39 -1.14 2.83
N MET A 12 -1.66 -1.02 3.92
CA MET A 12 -1.78 -1.91 5.07
C MET A 12 -1.73 -1.11 6.37
N ALA A 13 -2.50 -1.55 7.35
CA ALA A 13 -2.42 -1.03 8.71
C ALA A 13 -1.94 -2.17 9.62
N THR A 14 -1.04 -1.86 10.55
CA THR A 14 -0.55 -2.80 11.56
C THR A 14 -0.41 -2.11 12.90
N MET A 15 -0.23 -2.88 13.96
CA MET A 15 -0.09 -2.39 15.34
C MET A 15 0.93 -3.23 16.12
N PRO A 16 1.46 -2.76 17.28
CA PRO A 16 2.52 -3.47 18.02
C PRO A 16 2.20 -4.93 18.36
N THR A 17 0.94 -5.24 18.65
CA THR A 17 0.51 -6.61 18.99
C THR A 17 0.52 -7.59 17.80
N ARG A 18 0.74 -7.11 16.57
CA ARG A 18 0.78 -7.89 15.32
C ARG A 18 2.20 -8.16 14.81
N VAL A 19 3.22 -7.84 15.61
CA VAL A 19 4.64 -8.04 15.26
C VAL A 19 4.99 -9.47 14.79
N HIS A 20 4.25 -10.48 15.24
CA HIS A 20 4.48 -11.88 14.89
C HIS A 20 3.96 -12.30 13.51
N THR A 21 3.01 -11.56 12.92
CA THR A 21 2.45 -11.86 11.59
C THR A 21 2.86 -10.85 10.53
N VAL A 22 3.03 -9.58 10.92
CA VAL A 22 3.25 -8.48 9.97
C VAL A 22 4.46 -8.68 9.06
N GLY A 23 5.54 -9.30 9.56
CA GLY A 23 6.72 -9.58 8.75
C GLY A 23 6.40 -10.47 7.56
N ILE A 24 5.65 -11.57 7.79
CA ILE A 24 5.24 -12.51 6.74
C ILE A 24 4.31 -11.83 5.73
N ALA A 25 3.37 -11.01 6.21
CA ALA A 25 2.48 -10.25 5.33
C ALA A 25 3.29 -9.30 4.43
N ILE A 26 4.20 -8.48 5.01
CA ILE A 26 5.07 -7.58 4.25
C ILE A 26 5.90 -8.35 3.21
N GLU A 27 6.54 -9.46 3.61
CA GLU A 27 7.39 -10.27 2.73
C GLU A 27 6.63 -10.82 1.51
N THR A 28 5.38 -11.24 1.71
CA THR A 28 4.55 -11.78 0.63
C THR A 28 3.94 -10.70 -0.28
N ILE A 29 3.71 -9.49 0.25
CA ILE A 29 3.12 -8.36 -0.48
C ILE A 29 4.16 -7.63 -1.35
N LEU A 30 5.34 -7.35 -0.82
CA LEU A 30 6.34 -6.48 -1.46
C LEU A 30 6.77 -6.87 -2.90
N PRO A 31 6.84 -8.17 -3.27
CA PRO A 31 7.11 -8.55 -4.64
C PRO A 31 5.99 -8.20 -5.63
N GLN A 32 4.77 -8.02 -5.15
CA GLN A 32 3.55 -7.90 -5.97
C GLN A 32 3.11 -6.44 -6.20
N VAL A 33 3.65 -5.50 -5.42
CA VAL A 33 3.33 -4.07 -5.47
C VAL A 33 4.54 -3.23 -5.84
N ASP A 34 4.29 -2.06 -6.41
CA ASP A 34 5.31 -1.05 -6.70
C ASP A 34 5.56 -0.15 -5.47
N ARG A 35 4.54 0.03 -4.62
CA ARG A 35 4.58 0.81 -3.38
C ARG A 35 3.64 0.22 -2.34
N LEU A 36 4.00 0.34 -1.06
CA LEU A 36 3.18 -0.05 0.09
C LEU A 36 3.13 1.11 1.10
N TYR A 37 1.97 1.72 1.27
CA TYR A 37 1.70 2.63 2.39
C TYR A 37 1.39 1.78 3.63
N LEU A 38 2.24 1.89 4.64
CA LEU A 38 2.14 1.11 5.88
C LEU A 38 1.80 2.04 7.04
N TYR A 39 0.54 2.02 7.45
CA TYR A 39 0.07 2.74 8.62
C TYR A 39 0.40 1.97 9.90
N LEU A 40 1.18 2.59 10.77
CA LEU A 40 1.70 2.02 12.01
C LEU A 40 0.80 2.45 13.19
N ASP A 41 -0.41 1.89 13.26
CA ASP A 41 -1.37 2.19 14.33
C ASP A 41 -0.75 1.96 15.72
N LYS A 42 -0.95 2.92 16.63
CA LYS A 42 -0.42 2.93 18.01
C LYS A 42 1.11 2.90 18.14
N TYR A 43 1.86 3.02 17.05
CA TYR A 43 3.30 3.29 17.14
C TYR A 43 3.54 4.79 17.36
N THR A 44 4.49 5.11 18.24
CA THR A 44 4.96 6.49 18.47
C THR A 44 6.16 6.86 17.58
N GLU A 45 6.85 5.84 17.07
CA GLU A 45 8.04 5.95 16.23
C GLU A 45 8.12 4.76 15.29
N LEU A 46 9.01 4.83 14.29
CA LEU A 46 9.23 3.72 13.38
C LEU A 46 9.85 2.53 14.16
N PRO A 47 9.23 1.33 14.13
CA PRO A 47 9.80 0.20 14.82
C PRO A 47 11.12 -0.21 14.18
N ALA A 48 12.13 -0.51 15.00
CA ALA A 48 13.44 -0.96 14.52
C ALA A 48 13.38 -2.25 13.68
N THR A 49 12.32 -3.04 13.86
CA THR A 49 12.02 -4.26 13.10
C THR A 49 11.42 -4.00 11.73
N LEU A 50 11.06 -2.76 11.39
CA LEU A 50 10.49 -2.44 10.09
C LEU A 50 11.53 -2.68 8.98
N PRO A 51 11.22 -3.46 7.93
CA PRO A 51 12.13 -3.66 6.82
C PRO A 51 12.50 -2.35 6.15
N LYS A 52 13.80 -2.11 5.96
CA LYS A 52 14.29 -0.98 5.17
C LYS A 52 14.14 -1.31 3.69
N ASN A 53 12.99 -0.97 3.12
CA ASN A 53 12.71 -1.19 1.70
C ASN A 53 12.13 0.09 1.07
N PRO A 54 12.64 0.55 -0.08
CA PRO A 54 12.18 1.79 -0.72
C PRO A 54 10.71 1.77 -1.18
N LYS A 55 10.10 0.58 -1.31
CA LYS A 55 8.67 0.45 -1.62
C LYS A 55 7.79 0.79 -0.43
N ILE A 56 8.30 0.71 0.81
CA ILE A 56 7.51 0.96 2.02
C ILE A 56 7.51 2.45 2.34
N VAL A 57 6.32 3.02 2.45
CA VAL A 57 6.08 4.37 2.96
C VAL A 57 5.42 4.24 4.34
N PRO A 58 6.17 4.40 5.43
CA PRO A 58 5.58 4.34 6.76
C PRO A 58 4.74 5.60 7.02
N LEU A 59 3.58 5.42 7.64
CA LEU A 59 2.67 6.48 8.06
C LEU A 59 2.42 6.35 9.56
N LEU A 60 2.61 7.43 10.32
CA LEU A 60 2.48 7.42 11.77
C LEU A 60 1.21 8.14 12.25
N PRO A 61 0.58 7.69 13.35
CA PRO A 61 -0.56 8.37 13.95
C PRO A 61 -0.27 9.82 14.38
N SER A 62 0.99 10.19 14.63
CA SER A 62 1.40 11.56 14.94
C SER A 62 1.14 12.54 13.80
N GLU A 63 1.08 12.06 12.55
CA GLU A 63 0.86 12.86 11.35
C GLU A 63 -0.59 12.77 10.88
N PHE A 64 -1.22 11.60 10.99
CA PHE A 64 -2.52 11.31 10.38
C PHE A 64 -3.66 11.04 11.37
N GLY A 65 -3.40 11.13 12.68
CA GLY A 65 -4.35 10.79 13.74
C GLY A 65 -4.50 9.28 13.96
N GLY A 66 -5.30 8.89 14.94
CA GLY A 66 -5.56 7.49 15.31
C GLY A 66 -6.68 6.86 14.46
N LEU A 67 -6.31 6.24 13.34
CA LEU A 67 -7.25 5.71 12.35
C LEU A 67 -7.48 4.19 12.47
N GLY A 68 -6.69 3.50 13.31
CA GLY A 68 -6.75 2.05 13.43
C GLY A 68 -6.55 1.38 12.07
N GLY A 69 -7.36 0.34 11.81
CA GLY A 69 -7.34 -0.38 10.53
C GLY A 69 -7.67 0.49 9.31
N ALA A 70 -8.40 1.61 9.48
CA ALA A 70 -8.73 2.51 8.39
C ALA A 70 -7.50 3.28 7.86
N GLY A 71 -6.40 3.33 8.61
CA GLY A 71 -5.16 3.95 8.10
C GLY A 71 -4.64 3.30 6.81
N LYS A 72 -5.06 2.06 6.49
CA LYS A 72 -4.71 1.39 5.23
C LYS A 72 -5.27 2.07 3.97
N ILE A 73 -6.27 2.95 4.08
CA ILE A 73 -6.81 3.69 2.92
C ILE A 73 -6.14 5.05 2.72
N LEU A 74 -5.27 5.54 3.62
CA LEU A 74 -4.59 6.83 3.46
C LEU A 74 -3.81 6.95 2.15
N GLY A 75 -3.27 5.84 1.65
CA GLY A 75 -2.54 5.83 0.39
C GLY A 75 -3.39 6.24 -0.83
N THR A 76 -4.73 6.16 -0.77
CA THR A 76 -5.60 6.63 -1.86
C THR A 76 -5.61 8.16 -1.97
N GLU A 77 -5.33 8.86 -0.88
CA GLU A 77 -5.21 10.32 -0.85
C GLU A 77 -3.76 10.75 -1.09
N LEU A 78 -2.79 10.00 -0.56
CA LEU A 78 -1.37 10.35 -0.60
C LEU A 78 -0.65 9.96 -1.90
N HIS A 79 -1.21 9.04 -2.69
CA HIS A 79 -0.58 8.61 -3.92
C HIS A 79 -0.91 9.57 -5.07
N PRO A 80 0.09 10.19 -5.74
CA PRO A 80 -0.15 11.28 -6.68
C PRO A 80 -0.61 10.83 -8.07
N GLU A 81 -0.31 9.59 -8.46
CA GLU A 81 -0.55 9.09 -9.81
C GLU A 81 -1.75 8.13 -9.87
N PRO A 82 -2.41 7.97 -11.04
CA PRO A 82 -3.37 6.90 -11.23
C PRO A 82 -2.77 5.53 -10.90
N CYS A 83 -3.44 4.76 -10.05
CA CYS A 83 -2.98 3.44 -9.61
C CYS A 83 -4.13 2.44 -9.44
N LEU A 84 -3.78 1.15 -9.36
CA LEU A 84 -4.62 0.14 -8.74
C LEU A 84 -4.26 0.04 -7.27
N TYR A 85 -5.22 0.33 -6.39
CA TYR A 85 -5.03 0.31 -4.95
C TYR A 85 -5.55 -0.99 -4.32
N PHE A 86 -4.72 -1.64 -3.51
CA PHE A 86 -5.03 -2.90 -2.85
C PHE A 86 -4.93 -2.73 -1.34
N CYS A 87 -5.98 -3.13 -0.62
CA CYS A 87 -5.97 -3.18 0.83
C CYS A 87 -5.47 -4.56 1.28
N PHE A 88 -4.46 -4.56 2.15
CA PHE A 88 -3.90 -5.78 2.74
C PHE A 88 -4.14 -5.81 4.25
N ASP A 89 -4.24 -7.02 4.80
CA ASP A 89 -4.24 -7.30 6.24
C ASP A 89 -2.86 -7.77 6.68
N ASP A 90 -2.49 -7.47 7.93
CA ASP A 90 -1.16 -7.73 8.49
C ASP A 90 -1.01 -9.13 9.10
N ASP A 91 -2.04 -9.96 8.98
CA ASP A 91 -2.11 -11.34 9.45
C ASP A 91 -2.39 -12.37 8.33
N ILE A 92 -2.31 -11.95 7.06
CA ILE A 92 -2.47 -12.81 5.89
C ILE A 92 -1.15 -12.98 5.15
N ALA A 93 -0.76 -14.22 4.88
CA ALA A 93 0.31 -14.55 3.94
C ALA A 93 -0.27 -14.65 2.53
N TYR A 94 0.04 -13.69 1.66
CA TYR A 94 -0.54 -13.61 0.33
C TYR A 94 0.19 -14.54 -0.64
N PRO A 95 -0.51 -15.42 -1.38
CA PRO A 95 0.15 -16.26 -2.37
C PRO A 95 0.81 -15.38 -3.45
N PRO A 96 1.94 -15.83 -4.04
CA PRO A 96 2.51 -15.18 -5.21
C PRO A 96 1.45 -15.07 -6.32
N ASN A 97 1.44 -13.94 -7.03
CA ASN A 97 0.47 -13.65 -8.10
C ASN A 97 -1.00 -13.68 -7.64
N SER A 98 -1.29 -13.27 -6.40
CA SER A 98 -2.67 -13.20 -5.88
C SER A 98 -3.62 -12.42 -6.79
N TYR A 99 -3.09 -11.46 -7.55
CA TYR A 99 -3.83 -10.72 -8.57
C TYR A 99 -3.45 -11.18 -9.98
N HIS A 100 -4.41 -11.79 -10.68
CA HIS A 100 -4.33 -12.16 -12.10
C HIS A 100 -5.21 -11.29 -13.00
N GLY A 101 -5.62 -10.10 -12.53
CA GLY A 101 -6.49 -9.23 -13.30
C GLY A 101 -5.88 -8.83 -14.64
N PRO A 102 -6.71 -8.32 -15.57
CA PRO A 102 -6.26 -7.97 -16.91
C PRO A 102 -5.04 -7.05 -16.85
N PRO A 103 -4.11 -7.14 -17.82
CA PRO A 103 -3.02 -6.17 -17.92
C PRO A 103 -3.63 -4.78 -17.85
N VAL A 104 -3.12 -3.95 -16.94
CA VAL A 104 -3.72 -2.65 -16.68
C VAL A 104 -3.43 -1.75 -17.87
N LYS A 105 -4.41 -1.64 -18.76
CA LYS A 105 -4.36 -0.71 -19.89
C LYS A 105 -4.54 0.69 -19.32
N SER A 106 -3.63 1.60 -19.67
CA SER A 106 -3.73 3.01 -19.29
C SER A 106 -5.14 3.53 -19.61
N ALA A 107 -5.84 4.03 -18.58
CA ALA A 107 -6.99 4.87 -18.83
C ALA A 107 -6.48 6.14 -19.51
N HIS A 108 -6.89 6.35 -20.76
CA HIS A 108 -6.69 7.65 -21.39
C HIS A 108 -7.44 8.67 -20.54
N ALA A 109 -6.72 9.64 -19.96
CA ALA A 109 -7.35 10.86 -19.48
C ALA A 109 -7.96 11.52 -20.71
N ASP A 110 -9.27 11.38 -20.87
CA ASP A 110 -10.02 12.13 -21.87
C ASP A 110 -9.98 13.60 -21.42
N SER A 111 -9.07 14.36 -22.01
CA SER A 111 -8.98 15.80 -21.81
C SER A 111 -10.10 16.47 -22.61
N SER A 112 -11.33 16.38 -22.11
CA SER A 112 -12.43 17.23 -22.58
C SER A 112 -13.11 17.89 -21.38
N PRO A 113 -12.63 19.06 -20.92
CA PRO A 113 -13.45 19.93 -20.11
C PRO A 113 -14.33 20.75 -21.05
N PHE A 114 -15.63 20.44 -21.10
CA PHE A 114 -16.70 21.30 -21.59
C PHE A 114 -16.60 21.83 -23.04
N SER A 115 -17.54 21.39 -23.88
CA SER A 115 -18.03 22.20 -25.02
C SER A 115 -19.42 22.72 -24.69
#